data_AF-A0A1I4XNA1-F1
#
_entry.id   AF-A0A1I4XNA1-F1
#
_cell.length_a   1.000
_cell.length_b   1.000
_cell.length_c   1.000
_cell.angle_alpha   90.00
_cell.angle_beta   90.00
_cell.angle_gamma   90.00
#
_symmetry.space_group_name_H-M   'P 1'
#
loop_
_entity.id
_entity.type
_entity.pdbx_description
1 polymer ?
#
loop_
_entity_poly.entity_id
_entity_poly.type
_entity_poly.pdbx_seq_one_letter_code
_entity_poly.pdbx_strand_id
1 'polypeptide(L)'
;MTDSSSSDPTANELAQMLRMRLGPDSGRRIGAAHTAVLQVLHEMKGQALPVSEIHQTLAGRGNPIKLSGVYRVLEVLEEAQVVQCQWRTSLGRPLRVFGMAMDALPQPAGHHD
;
A
#
# COMPACT_ATOMS: atom_id res chain seq x y z
N MET A 1 24.39 21.32 -0.83
CA MET A 1 24.09 20.11 -0.02
C MET A 1 22.68 19.70 -0.38
N THR A 2 22.54 18.50 -0.93
CA THR A 2 21.34 17.99 -1.63
C THR A 2 20.17 17.80 -0.68
N ASP A 3 19.11 18.58 -0.90
CA ASP A 3 17.78 18.36 -0.33
C ASP A 3 17.13 17.21 -1.12
N SER A 4 17.41 15.98 -0.69
CA SER A 4 16.67 14.80 -1.14
C SER A 4 15.34 14.77 -0.40
N SER A 5 14.46 15.74 -0.68
CA SER A 5 13.06 15.68 -0.30
C SER A 5 12.41 14.53 -1.08
N SER A 6 12.52 13.30 -0.55
CA SER A 6 11.66 12.20 -0.96
C SER A 6 10.25 12.55 -0.47
N SER A 7 9.51 13.33 -1.25
CA SER A 7 8.11 13.61 -0.96
C SER A 7 7.37 12.27 -0.94
N ASP A 8 6.87 11.87 0.23
CA ASP A 8 6.01 10.71 0.33
C ASP A 8 4.82 10.91 -0.64
N PRO A 9 4.45 9.88 -1.43
CA PRO A 9 3.38 9.99 -2.40
C PRO A 9 2.08 10.33 -1.67
N THR A 10 1.43 11.38 -2.16
CA THR A 10 0.15 11.84 -1.66
C THR A 10 -0.92 10.79 -1.88
N ALA A 11 -2.01 10.85 -1.10
CA ALA A 11 -3.15 9.96 -1.29
C ALA A 11 -3.73 10.05 -2.72
N ASN A 12 -3.64 11.21 -3.37
CA ASN A 12 -4.12 11.39 -4.74
C ASN A 12 -3.22 10.66 -5.77
N GLU A 13 -1.90 10.73 -5.60
CA GLU A 13 -0.94 10.01 -6.45
C GLU A 13 -1.10 8.49 -6.29
N LEU A 14 -1.26 8.00 -5.06
CA LEU A 14 -1.54 6.59 -4.79
C LEU A 14 -2.87 6.13 -5.42
N ALA A 15 -3.92 6.96 -5.35
CA ALA A 15 -5.19 6.66 -5.99
C ALA A 15 -5.09 6.63 -7.52
N GLN A 16 -4.32 7.56 -8.11
CA GLN A 16 -4.11 7.61 -9.56
C GLN A 16 -3.31 6.39 -10.04
N MET A 17 -2.25 6.02 -9.34
CA MET A 17 -1.47 4.80 -9.58
C MET A 17 -2.36 3.55 -9.57
N LEU A 18 -3.25 3.42 -8.57
CA LEU A 18 -4.21 2.31 -8.50
C LEU A 18 -5.15 2.27 -9.71
N ARG A 19 -5.69 3.43 -10.11
CA ARG A 19 -6.59 3.52 -11.27
C ARG A 19 -5.88 3.12 -12.56
N MET A 20 -4.62 3.51 -12.74
CA MET A 20 -3.83 3.11 -13.91
C MET A 20 -3.60 1.60 -13.96
N ARG A 21 -3.31 0.97 -12.81
CA ARG A 21 -3.03 -0.48 -12.73
C ARG A 21 -4.27 -1.36 -12.89
N LEU A 22 -5.39 -0.96 -12.30
CA LEU A 22 -6.64 -1.72 -12.37
C LEU A 22 -7.41 -1.49 -13.68
N GLY A 23 -7.05 -0.45 -14.44
CA GLY A 23 -7.71 -0.08 -15.68
C GLY A 23 -9.06 0.63 -15.46
N PRO A 24 -9.56 1.34 -16.49
CA PRO A 24 -10.80 2.12 -16.42
C PRO A 24 -12.06 1.26 -16.20
N ASP A 25 -12.01 -0.03 -16.56
CA ASP A 25 -13.14 -0.97 -16.44
C ASP A 25 -13.19 -1.75 -15.12
N SER A 26 -12.26 -1.48 -14.20
CA SER A 26 -12.41 -1.99 -12.84
C SER A 26 -13.60 -1.27 -12.20
N GLY A 27 -14.79 -1.87 -12.23
CA GLY A 27 -15.96 -1.39 -11.46
C GLY A 27 -15.75 -1.34 -9.94
N ARG A 28 -14.50 -1.49 -9.47
CA ARG A 28 -14.06 -1.52 -8.09
C ARG A 28 -13.84 -0.09 -7.60
N ARG A 29 -14.46 0.24 -6.48
CA ARG A 29 -14.31 1.56 -5.83
C ARG A 29 -12.94 1.66 -5.15
N ILE A 30 -11.95 2.20 -5.86
CA ILE A 30 -10.73 2.72 -5.25
C ILE A 30 -11.10 3.96 -4.43
N GLY A 31 -10.72 3.98 -3.15
CA GLY A 31 -11.12 5.02 -2.21
C GLY A 31 -10.16 5.14 -1.03
N ALA A 32 -10.49 6.00 -0.07
CA ALA A 32 -9.61 6.38 1.05
C ALA A 32 -8.99 5.20 1.83
N ALA A 33 -9.73 4.09 1.96
CA ALA A 33 -9.22 2.89 2.60
C ALA A 33 -8.00 2.30 1.86
N HIS A 34 -8.04 2.26 0.53
CA HIS A 34 -6.96 1.70 -0.30
C HIS A 34 -5.70 2.56 -0.22
N THR A 35 -5.87 3.88 -0.30
CA THR A 35 -4.75 4.83 -0.20
C THR A 35 -4.16 4.82 1.20
N ALA A 36 -4.97 4.70 2.26
CA ALA A 36 -4.48 4.61 3.63
C ALA A 36 -3.63 3.34 3.86
N VAL A 37 -4.07 2.18 3.36
CA VAL A 37 -3.27 0.94 3.44
C VAL A 37 -1.95 1.08 2.66
N LEU A 38 -1.99 1.62 1.44
CA LEU A 38 -0.78 1.85 0.66
C LEU A 38 0.18 2.81 1.34
N GLN A 39 -0.32 3.88 1.94
CA GLN A 39 0.51 4.85 2.64
C GLN A 39 1.20 4.24 3.85
N VAL A 40 0.52 3.37 4.60
CA VAL A 40 1.15 2.57 5.67
C VAL A 40 2.28 1.71 5.12
N LEU A 41 2.08 1.01 4.00
CA LEU A 41 3.11 0.14 3.41
C LEU A 41 4.28 0.93 2.80
N HIS A 42 4.00 2.12 2.24
CA HIS A 42 5.02 3.01 1.68
C HIS A 42 5.98 3.53 2.76
N GLU A 43 5.43 4.06 3.85
CA GLU A 43 6.22 4.63 4.95
C GLU A 43 7.15 3.61 5.63
N MET A 44 6.80 2.32 5.53
CA MET A 44 7.61 1.23 6.07
C MET A 44 8.77 0.83 5.14
N LYS A 45 9.02 1.63 4.08
CA LYS A 45 10.24 1.62 3.25
C LYS A 45 10.65 0.20 2.79
N GLY A 46 9.70 -0.53 2.23
CA GLY A 46 9.93 -1.88 1.69
C GLY A 46 9.88 -3.00 2.72
N GLN A 47 9.58 -2.71 3.99
CA GLN A 47 9.26 -3.76 4.96
C GLN A 47 7.88 -4.35 4.68
N ALA A 48 7.82 -5.68 4.61
CA ALA A 48 6.55 -6.40 4.52
C ALA A 48 5.95 -6.58 5.92
N LEU A 49 4.70 -6.16 6.10
CA LEU A 49 3.99 -6.17 7.38
C LEU A 49 2.86 -7.20 7.41
N PRO A 50 2.61 -7.85 8.56
CA PRO A 50 1.41 -8.64 8.73
C PRO A 50 0.16 -7.76 8.80
N VAL A 51 -0.99 -8.34 8.42
CA VAL A 51 -2.28 -7.63 8.38
C VAL A 51 -2.65 -7.01 9.72
N SER A 52 -2.31 -7.66 10.84
CA SER A 52 -2.54 -7.15 12.19
C SER A 52 -1.79 -5.85 12.47
N GLU A 53 -0.55 -5.74 12.02
CA GLU A 53 0.26 -4.53 12.20
C GLU A 53 -0.28 -3.40 11.31
N ILE A 54 -0.60 -3.69 10.05
CA ILE A 54 -1.25 -2.73 9.14
C ILE A 54 -2.53 -2.17 9.78
N HIS A 55 -3.38 -3.05 10.32
CA HIS A 55 -4.62 -2.66 10.99
C HIS A 55 -4.36 -1.79 12.24
N GLN A 56 -3.38 -2.15 13.08
CA GLN A 56 -3.01 -1.36 14.25
C GLN A 56 -2.48 0.03 13.87
N THR A 57 -1.63 0.10 12.85
CA THR A 57 -1.10 1.38 12.35
C THR A 57 -2.21 2.28 11.81
N LEU A 58 -3.17 1.73 11.06
CA LEU A 58 -4.33 2.48 10.57
C LEU A 58 -5.19 3.04 11.72
N ALA A 59 -5.46 2.22 12.74
CA ALA A 59 -6.19 2.65 13.92
C ALA A 59 -5.46 3.76 14.68
N GLY A 60 -4.14 3.64 14.84
CA GLY A 60 -3.31 4.67 15.48
C GLY A 60 -3.27 6.01 14.73
N ARG A 61 -3.55 6.00 13.42
CA ARG A 61 -3.62 7.20 12.57
C ARG A 61 -5.00 7.84 12.49
N GLY A 62 -5.98 7.35 13.25
CA GLY A 62 -7.35 7.85 13.19
C GLY A 62 -8.12 7.42 11.94
N ASN A 63 -7.63 6.40 11.22
CA ASN A 63 -8.32 5.76 10.09
C ASN A 63 -8.78 4.35 10.46
N PRO A 64 -9.70 4.18 11.43
CA PRO A 64 -10.13 2.85 11.86
C PRO A 64 -10.90 2.16 10.74
N ILE A 65 -10.39 1.01 10.30
CA ILE A 65 -11.04 0.11 9.35
C ILE A 65 -11.16 -1.24 10.03
N LYS A 66 -12.29 -1.93 9.86
CA LYS A 66 -12.44 -3.31 10.36
C LYS A 66 -11.37 -4.22 9.77
N LEU A 67 -10.86 -5.18 10.54
CA LEU A 67 -9.84 -6.13 10.08
C LEU A 67 -10.22 -6.85 8.77
N SER A 68 -11.48 -7.27 8.63
CA SER A 68 -11.99 -7.86 7.38
C SER A 68 -11.99 -6.90 6.20
N GLY A 69 -12.13 -5.60 6.45
CA GLY A 69 -11.96 -4.54 5.46
C GLY A 69 -10.51 -4.41 5.00
N VAL A 70 -9.54 -4.55 5.92
CA VAL A 70 -8.11 -4.55 5.57
C VAL A 70 -7.76 -5.72 4.66
N TYR A 71 -8.27 -6.93 4.95
CA TYR A 71 -8.09 -8.09 4.07
C TYR A 71 -8.63 -7.84 2.65
N ARG A 72 -9.87 -7.35 2.53
CA ARG A 72 -10.46 -7.03 1.22
C ARG A 72 -9.68 -5.97 0.45
N VAL A 73 -9.20 -4.94 1.15
CA VAL A 73 -8.35 -3.92 0.53
C VAL A 73 -7.05 -4.54 0.03
N LEU A 74 -6.37 -5.34 0.85
CA LEU A 74 -5.12 -6.01 0.45
C LEU A 74 -5.30 -6.94 -0.74
N GLU A 75 -6.41 -7.68 -0.82
CA GLU A 75 -6.75 -8.49 -1.99
C GLU A 75 -6.86 -7.64 -3.26
N VAL A 76 -7.59 -6.51 -3.21
CA VAL A 76 -7.70 -5.59 -4.34
C VAL A 76 -6.35 -5.00 -4.74
N LEU A 77 -5.52 -4.64 -3.76
CA LEU A 77 -4.18 -4.10 -3.99
C LEU A 77 -3.22 -5.15 -4.58
N GLU A 78 -3.34 -6.41 -4.15
CA GLU A 78 -2.55 -7.54 -4.64
C GLU A 78 -2.94 -7.88 -6.08
N GLU A 79 -4.23 -7.92 -6.38
CA GLU A 79 -4.75 -8.07 -7.75
C GLU A 79 -4.29 -6.92 -8.67
N ALA A 80 -4.24 -5.69 -8.16
CA ALA A 80 -3.68 -4.54 -8.87
C ALA A 80 -2.15 -4.59 -9.04
N GLN A 81 -1.49 -5.62 -8.48
CA GLN A 81 -0.04 -5.78 -8.46
C GLN A 81 0.71 -4.61 -7.83
N VAL A 82 0.08 -3.86 -6.92
CA VAL A 82 0.72 -2.74 -6.21
C VAL A 82 1.30 -3.15 -4.86
N VAL A 83 0.81 -4.25 -4.30
CA VAL A 83 1.40 -4.91 -3.13
C VAL A 83 1.70 -6.36 -3.47
N GLN A 84 2.62 -6.96 -2.73
CA GLN A 84 2.95 -8.38 -2.83
C GLN A 84 2.73 -9.04 -1.49
N CYS A 85 2.11 -10.23 -1.52
CA CYS A 85 2.04 -11.10 -0.37
C CYS A 85 3.25 -12.03 -0.33
N GLN A 86 3.86 -12.16 0.84
CA GLN A 86 4.89 -13.15 1.13
C GLN A 86 4.49 -13.97 2.35
N TRP A 87 4.93 -15.23 2.38
CA TRP A 87 4.80 -16.06 3.57
C TRP A 87 6.06 -15.91 4.42
N ARG A 88 5.87 -15.61 5.70
CA ARG A 88 6.92 -15.63 6.72
C ARG A 88 6.53 -16.56 7.86
N THR A 89 7.51 -17.01 8.62
CA THR A 89 7.26 -17.78 9.84
C THR A 89 7.42 -16.85 11.04
N SER A 90 6.40 -16.79 11.90
CA SER A 90 6.45 -16.08 13.19
C SER A 90 6.00 -17.03 14.28
N LEU A 91 6.81 -17.18 15.33
CA LEU A 91 6.57 -18.11 16.45
C LEU A 91 6.19 -19.54 15.98
N GLY A 92 6.86 -20.02 14.93
CA GLY A 92 6.62 -21.34 14.34
C GLY A 92 5.33 -21.47 13.52
N ARG A 93 4.59 -20.39 13.27
CA ARG A 93 3.38 -20.40 12.44
C ARG A 93 3.57 -19.63 11.14
N PRO A 94 3.03 -20.10 10.01
CA PRO A 94 3.02 -19.35 8.77
C PRO A 94 2.14 -18.11 8.93
N LEU A 95 2.65 -16.98 8.45
CA LEU A 95 2.04 -15.65 8.55
C LEU A 95 2.19 -14.96 7.20
N ARG A 96 1.07 -14.44 6.67
CA ARG A 96 1.09 -13.59 5.48
C ARG A 96 1.57 -12.20 5.87
N VAL A 97 2.56 -11.71 5.15
CA VAL A 97 3.03 -10.33 5.23
C VAL A 97 2.91 -9.66 3.87
N PHE A 98 2.63 -8.37 3.87
CA PHE A 98 2.35 -7.58 2.69
C PHE A 98 3.34 -6.42 2.62
N GLY A 99 3.99 -6.26 1.47
CA GLY A 99 4.86 -5.13 1.17
C GLY A 99 4.44 -4.46 -0.14
N MET A 100 4.94 -3.25 -0.39
CA MET A 100 4.79 -2.64 -1.71
C MET A 100 5.52 -3.47 -2.77
N ALA A 101 4.90 -3.65 -3.94
CA ALA A 101 5.60 -4.21 -5.08
C ALA A 101 6.69 -3.22 -5.55
N MET A 102 7.92 -3.70 -5.77
CA MET A 102 9.05 -2.82 -6.13
C MET A 102 8.80 -2.06 -7.43
N ASP A 103 8.06 -2.66 -8.36
CA ASP A 103 7.70 -2.05 -9.65
C ASP A 103 6.48 -1.11 -9.57
N ALA A 104 5.81 -1.04 -8.42
CA ALA A 104 4.59 -0.26 -8.25
C ALA A 104 4.84 1.13 -7.66
N LEU A 105 6.02 1.43 -7.15
CA LEU A 105 6.31 2.79 -6.69
C LEU A 105 6.21 3.76 -7.89
N PRO A 106 5.47 4.88 -7.76
CA PRO A 106 5.52 5.91 -8.78
C PRO A 106 6.97 6.37 -8.87
N GLN A 107 7.59 6.22 -10.04
CA GLN A 107 8.91 6.81 -10.27
C GLN A 107 8.78 8.30 -9.96
N PRO A 108 9.69 8.89 -9.14
CA PRO A 108 9.67 10.32 -8.93
C PRO A 108 9.72 10.97 -10.30
N ALA A 109 8.69 11.76 -10.61
CA ALA A 109 8.59 12.43 -11.89
C ALA A 109 9.90 13.17 -12.13
N GLY A 110 10.70 12.66 -13.07
CA GLY A 110 11.92 13.32 -13.49
C GLY A 110 11.52 14.73 -13.93
N HIS A 111 12.07 15.72 -13.23
CA HIS A 111 12.11 17.09 -13.68
C HIS A 111 12.74 17.08 -15.07
N HIS A 112 11.91 17.19 -16.11
CA HIS A 112 12.38 17.48 -17.45
C HIS A 112 12.47 19.01 -17.53
N ASP A 113 13.71 19.48 -17.75
CA ASP A 113 14.13 20.88 -17.94
C ASP A 113 13.17 21.75 -18.78
#